data_AF-A0A921ERJ6-F1
#
_entry.id   AF-A0A921ERJ6-F1
#
_cell.length_a   1.000
_cell.length_b   1.000
_cell.length_c   1.000
_cell.angle_alpha   90.00
_cell.angle_beta   90.00
_cell.angle_gamma   90.00
#
_symmetry.space_group_name_H-M   'P 1'
#
loop_
_entity.id
_entity.type
_entity.pdbx_description
1 polymer ?
#
loop_
_entity_poly.entity_id
_entity_poly.type
_entity_poly.pdbx_seq_one_letter_code
_entity_poly.pdbx_strand_id
1 'polypeptide(L)'
;MNGAQKLTEAFEQLKSALPLAQYPLPLDGVDTLRGLATSLTQQVRDYLLPRASKLDAPLLAVVGGSTGAGKSTLVNSLLRAHVTRPGVLRPTTKSPVLICHPEDEEWFRSERILPDLVRTDAQLHDSRALQIVPFEDLPPGLALLDAPDIDSIDDDNRTLARQLLLAADLWLFVTSAARYADAVPWDYLRQAAERNTVVSV
;
A
#
# COMPACT_ATOMS: atom_id res chain seq x y z
N MET A 1 3.37 14.87 -28.46
CA MET A 1 2.82 14.12 -27.30
C MET A 1 3.97 13.46 -26.57
N ASN A 2 4.23 13.90 -25.33
CA ASN A 2 5.22 13.29 -24.44
C ASN A 2 4.84 11.82 -24.16
N GLY A 3 5.81 10.92 -23.97
CA GLY A 3 5.57 9.51 -23.66
C GLY A 3 4.71 9.30 -22.42
N ALA A 4 4.86 10.16 -21.40
CA ALA A 4 4.02 10.17 -20.21
C ALA A 4 2.53 10.37 -20.54
N GLN A 5 2.25 11.35 -21.41
CA GLN A 5 0.90 11.74 -21.80
C GLN A 5 0.19 10.63 -22.60
N LYS A 6 0.94 9.95 -23.49
CA LYS A 6 0.46 8.75 -24.19
C LYS A 6 0.13 7.61 -23.24
N LEU A 7 0.94 7.43 -22.20
CA LEU A 7 0.72 6.38 -21.20
C LEU A 7 -0.52 6.67 -20.35
N THR A 8 -0.70 7.91 -19.90
CA THR A 8 -1.91 8.32 -19.18
C THR A 8 -3.17 8.13 -20.03
N GLU A 9 -3.15 8.55 -21.30
CA GLU A 9 -4.26 8.33 -22.24
C GLU A 9 -4.57 6.85 -22.42
N ALA A 10 -3.55 6.00 -22.57
CA ALA A 10 -3.73 4.56 -22.68
C ALA A 10 -4.34 3.95 -21.41
N PHE A 11 -3.94 4.40 -20.21
CA PHE A 11 -4.53 3.94 -18.96
C PHE A 11 -5.97 4.45 -18.74
N GLU A 12 -6.30 5.68 -19.14
CA GLU A 12 -7.70 6.15 -19.13
C GLU A 12 -8.57 5.35 -20.10
N GLN A 13 -8.06 5.05 -21.30
CA GLN A 13 -8.74 4.16 -22.24
C GLN A 13 -8.95 2.76 -21.65
N LEU A 14 -7.92 2.18 -21.05
CA LEU A 14 -8.01 0.86 -20.40
C LEU A 14 -9.02 0.87 -19.23
N LYS A 15 -8.99 1.90 -18.39
CA LYS A 15 -9.95 2.11 -17.29
C LYS A 15 -11.39 2.20 -17.80
N SER A 16 -11.61 2.82 -18.95
CA SER A 16 -12.93 2.89 -19.58
C SER A 16 -13.37 1.58 -20.24
N ALA A 17 -12.42 0.78 -20.72
CA ALA A 17 -12.69 -0.47 -21.43
C ALA A 17 -12.90 -1.68 -20.50
N LEU A 18 -12.21 -1.74 -19.36
CA LEU A 18 -12.29 -2.85 -18.41
C LEU A 18 -13.72 -3.14 -17.90
N PRO A 19 -14.57 -2.13 -17.58
CA PRO A 19 -15.97 -2.37 -17.20
C PRO A 19 -16.84 -2.94 -18.34
N LEU A 20 -16.41 -2.80 -19.60
CA LEU A 20 -17.10 -3.34 -20.77
C LEU A 20 -16.76 -4.81 -21.01
N ALA A 21 -15.66 -5.32 -20.43
CA ALA A 21 -15.29 -6.73 -20.44
C ALA A 21 -16.17 -7.52 -19.46
N GLN A 22 -17.46 -7.59 -19.75
CA GLN A 22 -18.42 -8.38 -18.99
C GLN A 22 -18.31 -9.84 -19.42
N TYR A 23 -18.23 -10.75 -18.45
CA TYR A 23 -18.26 -12.19 -18.67
C TYR A 23 -19.61 -12.77 -18.20
N PRO A 24 -20.71 -12.57 -18.97
CA PRO A 24 -22.06 -12.91 -18.53
C PRO A 24 -22.39 -14.39 -18.66
N LEU A 25 -21.72 -15.11 -19.58
CA LEU A 25 -21.96 -16.53 -19.80
C LEU A 25 -21.22 -17.37 -18.75
N PRO A 26 -21.87 -18.35 -18.10
CA PRO A 26 -21.25 -19.23 -17.12
C PRO A 26 -20.43 -20.32 -17.82
N LEU A 27 -19.32 -19.92 -18.42
CA LEU A 27 -18.33 -20.82 -19.03
C LEU A 27 -17.23 -21.15 -18.02
N ASP A 28 -16.51 -22.24 -18.27
CA ASP A 28 -15.34 -22.60 -17.48
C ASP A 28 -14.33 -21.44 -17.43
N GLY A 29 -13.85 -21.11 -16.23
CA GLY A 29 -12.90 -20.00 -16.01
C GLY A 29 -13.53 -18.60 -15.90
N VAL A 30 -14.86 -18.47 -15.97
CA VAL A 30 -15.54 -17.16 -15.88
C VAL A 30 -15.22 -16.39 -14.59
N ASP A 31 -15.14 -17.09 -13.45
CA ASP A 31 -14.88 -16.43 -12.16
C ASP A 31 -13.42 -15.94 -12.06
N THR A 32 -12.48 -16.67 -12.66
CA THR A 32 -11.09 -16.23 -12.80
C THR A 32 -10.99 -14.97 -13.66
N LEU A 33 -11.70 -14.93 -14.79
CA LEU A 33 -11.73 -13.77 -15.68
C LEU A 33 -12.38 -12.54 -15.04
N ARG A 34 -13.46 -12.74 -14.28
CA ARG A 34 -14.10 -11.67 -13.47
C ARG A 34 -13.17 -11.14 -12.39
N GLY A 35 -12.49 -12.04 -11.68
CA GLY A 35 -11.47 -11.68 -10.68
C GLY A 35 -10.33 -10.87 -11.29
N LEU A 36 -9.84 -11.29 -12.46
CA LEU A 36 -8.77 -10.60 -13.19
C LEU A 36 -9.21 -9.22 -13.68
N ALA A 37 -10.40 -9.08 -14.26
CA ALA A 37 -10.94 -7.78 -14.67
C ALA A 37 -11.11 -6.81 -13.49
N THR A 38 -11.57 -7.32 -12.33
CA THR A 38 -11.69 -6.54 -11.10
C THR A 38 -10.31 -6.08 -10.60
N SER A 39 -9.36 -7.00 -10.54
CA SER A 39 -7.99 -6.73 -10.11
C SER A 39 -7.29 -5.72 -11.02
N LEU A 40 -7.42 -5.85 -12.34
CA LEU A 40 -6.85 -4.91 -13.30
C LEU A 40 -7.51 -3.53 -13.19
N THR A 41 -8.82 -3.47 -12.96
CA THR A 41 -9.52 -2.19 -12.78
C THR A 41 -9.00 -1.45 -11.56
N GLN A 42 -8.85 -2.15 -10.43
CA GLN A 42 -8.25 -1.60 -9.22
C GLN A 42 -6.81 -1.15 -9.48
N GLN A 43 -5.99 -1.99 -10.12
CA GLN A 43 -4.58 -1.66 -10.40
C GLN A 43 -4.42 -0.42 -11.31
N VAL A 44 -5.24 -0.30 -12.35
CA VAL A 44 -5.21 0.86 -13.24
C VAL A 44 -5.62 2.12 -12.49
N ARG A 45 -6.73 2.06 -11.75
CA ARG A 45 -7.32 3.21 -11.07
C ARG A 45 -6.47 3.68 -9.88
N ASP A 46 -6.05 2.75 -9.04
CA ASP A 46 -5.49 3.04 -7.72
C ASP A 46 -3.97 3.20 -7.75
N TYR A 47 -3.31 2.77 -8.83
CA TYR A 47 -1.84 2.78 -8.92
C TYR A 47 -1.31 3.34 -10.24
N LEU A 48 -1.61 2.68 -11.38
CA LEU A 48 -0.95 3.00 -12.66
C LEU A 48 -1.30 4.40 -13.17
N LEU A 49 -2.55 4.82 -13.02
CA LEU A 49 -3.02 6.11 -13.53
C LEU A 49 -2.53 7.30 -12.67
N PRO A 50 -2.60 7.25 -11.32
CA PRO A 50 -1.90 8.22 -10.47
C PRO A 50 -0.41 8.36 -10.83
N ARG A 51 0.31 7.24 -10.99
CA ARG A 51 1.75 7.22 -11.32
C ARG A 51 2.05 7.73 -12.73
N ALA A 52 1.27 7.34 -13.74
CA ALA A 52 1.47 7.83 -15.11
C ALA A 52 1.19 9.33 -15.23
N SER A 53 0.26 9.86 -14.43
CA SER A 53 -0.08 11.29 -14.44
C SER A 53 1.03 12.20 -13.88
N LYS A 54 1.87 11.66 -12.98
CA LYS A 54 3.07 12.31 -12.45
C LYS A 54 4.19 11.26 -12.31
N LEU A 55 5.02 11.13 -13.34
CA LEU A 55 6.16 10.21 -13.33
C LEU A 55 7.17 10.52 -12.21
N ASP A 56 7.28 11.78 -11.81
CA ASP A 56 8.12 12.23 -10.70
C ASP A 56 7.39 12.15 -9.34
N ALA A 57 6.29 11.40 -9.26
CA ALA A 57 5.56 11.22 -8.01
C ALA A 57 6.43 10.48 -6.97
N PRO A 58 6.38 10.86 -5.69
CA PRO A 58 7.14 10.22 -4.62
C PRO A 58 6.84 8.73 -4.47
N LEU A 59 7.86 7.90 -4.31
CA LEU A 59 7.76 6.46 -4.12
C LEU A 59 7.15 6.14 -2.75
N LEU A 60 6.14 5.27 -2.70
CA LEU A 60 5.52 4.78 -1.46
C LEU A 60 6.10 3.40 -1.11
N ALA A 61 6.95 3.37 -0.09
CA ALA A 61 7.50 2.16 0.48
C ALA A 61 6.73 1.76 1.74
N VAL A 62 6.06 0.62 1.70
CA VAL A 62 5.27 0.11 2.82
C VAL A 62 6.06 -0.93 3.60
N VAL A 63 6.20 -0.71 4.91
CA VAL A 63 6.78 -1.66 5.85
C VAL A 63 5.67 -2.51 6.44
N GLY A 64 5.60 -3.77 6.00
CA GLY A 64 4.54 -4.72 6.36
C GLY A 64 5.12 -6.05 6.83
N GLY A 65 4.32 -6.86 7.51
CA GLY A 65 4.83 -8.10 8.12
C GLY A 65 4.10 -8.51 9.39
N SER A 66 4.53 -9.64 9.96
CA SER A 66 3.85 -10.28 11.09
C SER A 66 3.80 -9.42 12.36
N THR A 67 2.85 -9.76 13.21
CA THR A 67 2.66 -9.14 14.52
C THR A 67 3.89 -9.27 15.39
N GLY A 68 4.45 -8.11 15.76
CA GLY A 68 5.65 -8.01 16.58
C GLY A 68 6.94 -8.48 15.89
N ALA A 69 6.98 -8.44 14.55
CA ALA A 69 8.21 -8.59 13.79
C ALA A 69 9.17 -7.38 13.93
N GLY A 70 8.71 -6.28 14.53
CA GLY A 70 9.54 -5.09 14.75
C GLY A 70 9.43 -4.02 13.66
N LYS A 71 8.34 -3.98 12.88
CA LYS A 71 8.11 -2.98 11.82
C LYS A 71 8.36 -1.54 12.24
N SER A 72 7.66 -1.06 13.27
CA SER A 72 7.85 0.30 13.80
C SER A 72 9.27 0.53 14.34
N THR A 73 9.93 -0.51 14.88
CA THR A 73 11.33 -0.42 15.30
C THR A 73 12.26 -0.23 14.10
N LEU A 74 12.03 -0.96 13.02
CA LEU A 74 12.79 -0.81 11.77
C LEU A 74 12.56 0.59 11.18
N VAL A 75 11.31 1.05 11.08
CA VAL A 75 10.96 2.39 10.59
C VAL A 75 11.69 3.47 11.39
N ASN A 76 11.60 3.42 12.72
CA ASN A 76 12.30 4.38 13.57
C ASN A 76 13.84 4.32 13.42
N SER A 77 14.38 3.13 13.19
CA SER A 77 15.82 2.94 13.00
C SER A 77 16.29 3.51 11.65
N LEU A 78 15.50 3.33 10.59
CA LEU A 78 15.76 3.91 9.27
C LEU A 78 15.71 5.43 9.33
N LEU A 79 14.72 5.99 10.04
CA LEU A 79 14.56 7.43 10.23
C LEU A 79 15.54 8.01 11.27
N ARG A 80 16.22 7.16 12.04
CA ARG A 80 17.04 7.55 13.21
C ARG A 80 16.26 8.43 14.21
N ALA A 81 14.94 8.26 14.26
CA ALA A 81 14.02 9.08 15.04
C ALA A 81 12.82 8.25 15.49
N HIS A 82 12.24 8.58 16.65
CA HIS A 82 11.05 7.92 17.18
C HIS A 82 9.77 8.54 16.61
N VAL A 83 9.47 8.23 15.34
CA VAL A 83 8.30 8.77 14.62
C VAL A 83 7.07 7.88 14.80
N THR A 84 7.27 6.56 14.82
CA THR A 84 6.20 5.57 15.03
C THR A 84 6.32 4.98 16.43
N ARG A 85 5.21 4.67 17.10
CA ARG A 85 5.24 4.02 18.43
C ARG A 85 5.35 2.50 18.27
N PRO A 86 6.48 1.87 18.68
CA PRO A 86 6.57 0.41 18.69
C PRO A 86 5.48 -0.17 19.58
N GLY A 87 4.62 -1.02 19.01
CA GLY A 87 3.54 -1.66 19.76
C GLY A 87 4.04 -2.82 20.61
N VAL A 88 3.85 -2.73 21.92
CA VAL A 88 4.07 -3.86 22.87
C VAL A 88 2.76 -4.64 23.10
N LEU A 89 1.60 -4.02 22.90
CA LEU A 89 0.26 -4.59 23.12
C LEU A 89 -0.35 -5.11 21.82
N ARG A 90 -0.85 -6.36 21.84
CA ARG A 90 -1.44 -7.08 20.69
C ARG A 90 -2.89 -7.52 21.01
N PRO A 91 -3.81 -7.54 20.03
CA PRO A 91 -3.90 -6.69 18.83
C PRO A 91 -4.61 -5.38 19.18
N THR A 92 -4.07 -4.24 18.75
CA THR A 92 -4.75 -2.94 18.87
C THR A 92 -4.92 -2.36 17.48
N THR A 93 -6.12 -1.93 17.13
CA THR A 93 -6.42 -1.22 15.88
C THR A 93 -5.61 0.07 15.86
N LYS A 94 -4.66 0.19 14.92
CA LYS A 94 -3.76 1.34 14.80
C LYS A 94 -3.93 1.97 13.44
N SER A 95 -4.04 3.30 13.40
CA SER A 95 -3.93 4.05 12.16
C SER A 95 -2.52 3.86 11.57
N PRO A 96 -2.38 3.50 10.28
CA PRO A 96 -1.09 3.48 9.61
C PRO A 96 -0.43 4.86 9.66
N VAL A 97 0.90 4.88 9.71
CA VAL A 97 1.70 6.11 9.77
C VAL A 97 2.49 6.25 8.48
N LEU A 98 2.21 7.30 7.71
CA LEU A 98 2.94 7.70 6.51
C LEU A 98 3.91 8.82 6.87
N ILE A 99 5.19 8.57 6.65
CA ILE A 99 6.28 9.52 6.82
C ILE A 99 6.74 9.96 5.44
N CYS A 100 6.74 11.26 5.17
CA CYS A 100 7.17 11.82 3.88
C CYS A 100 7.99 13.10 4.08
N HIS A 101 8.74 13.51 3.06
CA HIS A 101 9.37 14.84 3.07
C HIS A 101 8.27 15.93 2.99
N PRO A 102 8.45 17.14 3.60
CA PRO A 102 7.46 18.22 3.51
C PRO A 102 7.11 18.65 2.09
N GLU A 103 8.04 18.54 1.14
CA GLU A 103 7.78 18.84 -0.29
C GLU A 103 6.79 17.86 -0.94
N ASP A 104 6.68 16.65 -0.39
CA ASP A 104 5.83 15.58 -0.90
C ASP A 104 4.48 15.50 -0.17
N GLU A 105 4.30 16.31 0.88
CA GLU A 105 3.14 16.25 1.77
C GLU A 105 1.82 16.48 1.01
N GLU A 106 1.79 17.46 0.10
CA GLU A 106 0.59 17.76 -0.71
C GLU A 106 0.16 16.55 -1.55
N TRP A 107 1.12 15.77 -2.06
CA TRP A 107 0.83 14.58 -2.84
C TRP A 107 0.13 13.50 -1.99
N PHE A 108 0.64 13.22 -0.79
CA PHE A 108 0.08 12.21 0.10
C PHE A 108 -1.17 12.67 0.86
N ARG A 109 -1.39 13.99 0.97
CA ARG A 109 -2.66 14.54 1.44
C ARG A 109 -3.78 14.47 0.40
N SER A 110 -3.44 14.30 -0.87
CA SER A 110 -4.45 14.16 -1.93
C SER A 110 -5.20 12.83 -1.84
N GLU A 111 -6.41 12.78 -2.38
CA GLU A 111 -7.22 11.55 -2.46
C GLU A 111 -6.76 10.57 -3.57
N ARG A 112 -5.62 10.83 -4.20
CA ARG A 112 -5.12 10.02 -5.32
C ARG A 112 -4.51 8.70 -4.89
N ILE A 113 -3.92 8.66 -3.70
CA ILE A 113 -3.32 7.47 -3.10
C ILE A 113 -4.10 7.16 -1.83
N LEU A 114 -4.50 5.90 -1.67
CA LEU A 114 -5.30 5.43 -0.54
C LEU A 114 -6.57 6.30 -0.34
N PRO A 115 -7.46 6.39 -1.34
CA PRO A 115 -8.63 7.29 -1.30
C PRO A 115 -9.56 7.01 -0.11
N ASP A 116 -9.63 5.74 0.33
CA ASP A 116 -10.52 5.28 1.39
C ASP A 116 -10.07 5.68 2.82
N LEU A 117 -8.90 6.30 2.97
CA LEU A 117 -8.35 6.69 4.28
C LEU A 117 -8.46 8.20 4.53
N VAL A 118 -8.93 8.56 5.73
CA VAL A 118 -9.00 9.95 6.20
C VAL A 118 -7.63 10.39 6.69
N ARG A 119 -7.11 11.49 6.13
CA ARG A 119 -5.80 12.03 6.51
C ARG A 119 -5.88 12.76 7.85
N THR A 120 -4.91 12.50 8.72
CA THR A 120 -4.81 13.12 10.05
C THR A 120 -3.36 13.46 10.37
N ASP A 121 -3.15 14.50 11.16
CA ASP A 121 -1.82 14.88 11.68
C ASP A 121 -1.53 14.20 13.02
N ALA A 122 -2.57 13.66 13.66
CA ALA A 122 -2.50 12.99 14.94
C ALA A 122 -2.67 11.48 14.80
N GLN A 123 -1.97 10.72 15.65
CA GLN A 123 -2.16 9.28 15.76
C GLN A 123 -3.56 8.98 16.31
N LEU A 124 -4.35 8.22 15.56
CA LEU A 124 -5.70 7.79 15.94
C LEU A 124 -5.74 6.28 16.17
N HIS A 125 -6.75 5.83 16.91
CA HIS A 125 -7.07 4.40 17.05
C HIS A 125 -8.18 4.01 16.07
N ASP A 126 -7.96 4.33 14.79
CA ASP A 126 -8.91 4.10 13.71
C ASP A 126 -8.18 3.53 12.49
N SER A 127 -8.61 2.37 12.01
CA SER A 127 -8.09 1.70 10.82
C SER A 127 -8.40 2.45 9.52
N ARG A 128 -9.34 3.40 9.55
CA ARG A 128 -9.72 4.26 8.42
C ARG A 128 -8.96 5.58 8.39
N ALA A 129 -8.10 5.84 9.36
CA ALA A 129 -7.28 7.04 9.39
C ALA A 129 -5.86 6.76 8.91
N LEU A 130 -5.27 7.68 8.15
CA LEU A 130 -3.86 7.68 7.76
C LEU A 130 -3.18 8.86 8.43
N GLN A 131 -2.27 8.59 9.37
CA GLN A 131 -1.47 9.64 9.98
C GLN A 131 -0.36 10.05 9.01
N ILE A 132 -0.30 11.34 8.66
CA ILE A 132 0.78 11.90 7.84
C ILE A 132 1.75 12.64 8.76
N VAL A 133 3.04 12.31 8.63
CA VAL A 133 4.13 12.90 9.40
C VAL A 133 5.19 13.46 8.44
N PRO A 134 5.26 14.78 8.26
CA PRO A 134 6.36 15.40 7.55
C PRO A 134 7.67 15.20 8.30
N PHE A 135 8.73 14.82 7.59
CA PHE A 135 10.05 14.55 8.16
C PHE A 135 11.15 15.05 7.22
N GLU A 136 11.86 16.10 7.63
CA GLU A 136 12.86 16.80 6.81
C GLU A 136 14.07 15.92 6.44
N ASP A 137 14.47 14.99 7.31
CA ASP A 137 15.62 14.12 7.06
C ASP A 137 15.29 12.95 6.10
N LEU A 138 14.03 12.79 5.68
CA LEU A 138 13.66 11.81 4.65
C LEU A 138 13.96 12.41 3.27
N PRO A 139 14.65 11.70 2.37
CA PRO A 139 14.89 12.20 1.02
C PRO A 139 13.58 12.53 0.29
N PRO A 140 13.49 13.69 -0.41
CA PRO A 140 12.36 13.99 -1.28
C PRO A 140 12.16 12.89 -2.34
N GLY A 141 10.92 12.63 -2.70
CA GLY A 141 10.55 11.56 -3.61
C GLY A 141 10.44 10.18 -2.96
N LEU A 142 10.52 10.07 -1.63
CA LEU A 142 10.30 8.83 -0.88
C LEU A 142 9.33 9.07 0.28
N ALA A 143 8.40 8.15 0.46
CA ALA A 143 7.59 8.02 1.66
C ALA A 143 7.71 6.61 2.24
N LEU A 144 7.78 6.54 3.57
CA LEU A 144 7.74 5.29 4.34
C LEU A 144 6.38 5.18 5.02
N LEU A 145 5.74 4.01 4.91
CA LEU A 145 4.47 3.74 5.57
C LEU A 145 4.60 2.56 6.53
N ASP A 146 4.36 2.77 7.82
CA ASP A 146 4.26 1.71 8.82
C ASP A 146 2.85 1.11 8.79
N ALA A 147 2.73 -0.10 8.27
CA ALA A 147 1.46 -0.79 8.07
C ALA A 147 1.04 -1.59 9.32
N PRO A 148 -0.28 -1.83 9.50
CA PRO A 148 -0.76 -2.80 10.48
C PRO A 148 -0.26 -4.22 10.17
N ASP A 149 -0.41 -5.11 11.15
CA ASP A 149 0.00 -6.50 11.02
C ASP A 149 -0.86 -7.26 9.99
N ILE A 150 -0.22 -7.94 9.04
CA ILE A 150 -0.91 -8.72 8.00
C ILE A 150 -1.62 -9.97 8.56
N ASP A 151 -1.11 -10.48 9.68
CA ASP A 151 -1.62 -11.65 10.41
C ASP A 151 -2.54 -11.26 11.58
N SER A 152 -3.03 -10.01 11.57
CA SER A 152 -3.97 -9.52 12.58
C SER A 152 -5.27 -10.33 12.57
N ILE A 153 -5.76 -10.69 13.76
CA ILE A 153 -7.10 -11.28 13.93
C ILE A 153 -8.23 -10.27 13.67
N ASP A 154 -7.93 -8.97 13.73
CA ASP A 154 -8.84 -7.88 13.37
C ASP A 154 -9.01 -7.80 11.83
N ASP A 155 -10.25 -7.92 11.38
CA ASP A 155 -10.66 -7.91 9.97
C ASP A 155 -10.37 -6.58 9.28
N ASP A 156 -10.49 -5.47 10.01
CA ASP A 156 -10.24 -4.13 9.48
C ASP A 156 -8.74 -3.95 9.21
N ASN A 157 -7.89 -4.43 10.11
CA ASN A 157 -6.43 -4.41 9.91
C ASN A 157 -6.02 -5.25 8.69
N ARG A 158 -6.63 -6.41 8.46
CA ARG A 158 -6.34 -7.24 7.28
C ARG A 158 -6.80 -6.57 5.99
N THR A 159 -7.96 -5.91 6.02
CA THR A 159 -8.48 -5.17 4.87
C THR A 159 -7.58 -3.99 4.53
N LEU A 160 -7.19 -3.21 5.55
CA LEU A 160 -6.25 -2.11 5.41
C LEU A 160 -4.90 -2.57 4.87
N ALA A 161 -4.31 -3.64 5.42
CA ALA A 161 -3.05 -4.18 4.92
C ALA A 161 -3.12 -4.50 3.41
N ARG A 162 -4.22 -5.08 2.93
CA ARG A 162 -4.44 -5.36 1.49
C ARG A 162 -4.51 -4.08 0.65
N GLN A 163 -5.19 -3.05 1.14
CA GLN A 163 -5.23 -1.75 0.45
C GLN A 163 -3.83 -1.12 0.37
N LEU A 164 -3.05 -1.20 1.44
CA LEU A 164 -1.67 -0.70 1.47
C LEU A 164 -0.76 -1.47 0.51
N LEU A 165 -0.91 -2.79 0.43
CA LEU A 165 -0.18 -3.62 -0.51
C LEU A 165 -0.46 -3.22 -1.96
N LEU A 166 -1.71 -2.90 -2.26
CA LEU A 166 -2.15 -2.46 -3.59
C LEU A 166 -1.61 -1.09 -4.00
N ALA A 167 -1.36 -0.22 -3.02
CA ALA A 167 -0.86 1.14 -3.26
C ALA A 167 0.68 1.23 -3.25
N ALA A 168 1.38 0.22 -2.71
CA ALA A 168 2.82 0.24 -2.53
C ALA A 168 3.60 0.10 -3.84
N ASP A 169 4.61 0.94 -4.04
CA ASP A 169 5.63 0.72 -5.09
C ASP A 169 6.68 -0.29 -4.63
N LEU A 170 6.99 -0.27 -3.33
CA LEU A 170 7.94 -1.15 -2.67
C LEU A 170 7.32 -1.72 -1.40
N TRP A 171 7.37 -3.03 -1.26
CA TRP A 171 6.97 -3.71 -0.03
C TRP A 171 8.21 -4.22 0.72
N LEU A 172 8.46 -3.64 1.90
CA LEU A 172 9.50 -4.06 2.83
C LEU A 172 8.90 -5.05 3.82
N PHE A 173 9.15 -6.33 3.59
CA PHE A 173 8.60 -7.37 4.43
C PHE A 173 9.47 -7.63 5.67
N VAL A 174 8.90 -7.42 6.86
CA VAL A 174 9.59 -7.64 8.13
C VAL A 174 9.04 -8.89 8.81
N THR A 175 9.92 -9.86 9.07
CA THR A 175 9.59 -11.05 9.85
C THR A 175 10.56 -11.23 11.02
N SER A 176 10.22 -12.10 11.95
CA SER A 176 11.09 -12.48 13.06
C SER A 176 11.50 -13.95 12.95
N ALA A 177 12.58 -14.32 13.64
CA ALA A 177 13.05 -15.70 13.73
C ALA A 177 11.98 -16.68 14.28
N ALA A 178 10.96 -16.18 14.98
CA ALA A 178 9.85 -16.99 15.49
C ALA A 178 8.67 -17.14 14.51
N ARG A 179 8.60 -16.29 13.47
CA ARG A 179 7.45 -16.17 12.56
C ARG A 179 7.79 -16.38 11.09
N TYR A 180 9.07 -16.55 10.75
CA TYR A 180 9.51 -16.76 9.37
C TYR A 180 8.94 -18.02 8.72
N ALA A 181 8.49 -19.01 9.50
CA ALA A 181 7.94 -20.25 8.98
C ALA A 181 6.39 -20.22 8.85
N ASP A 182 5.74 -19.12 9.24
CA ASP A 182 4.28 -19.02 9.17
C ASP A 182 3.85 -18.86 7.71
N ALA A 183 2.93 -19.71 7.25
CA ALA A 183 2.49 -19.72 5.85
C ALA A 183 1.72 -18.44 5.46
N VAL A 184 0.95 -17.87 6.39
CA VAL A 184 0.07 -16.71 6.13
C VAL A 184 0.84 -15.50 5.57
N PRO A 185 1.96 -15.07 6.18
CA PRO A 185 2.82 -14.04 5.58
C PRO A 185 3.37 -14.35 4.19
N TRP A 186 3.78 -15.60 3.94
CA TRP A 186 4.34 -15.99 2.64
C TRP A 186 3.29 -16.07 1.53
N ASP A 187 2.11 -16.57 1.83
CA ASP A 187 0.99 -16.58 0.88
C ASP A 187 0.57 -15.14 0.53
N TYR A 188 0.68 -14.23 1.48
CA TYR A 188 0.45 -12.81 1.27
C TYR A 188 1.51 -12.17 0.35
N LEU A 189 2.79 -12.49 0.55
CA LEU A 189 3.88 -12.04 -0.34
C LEU A 189 3.77 -12.64 -1.74
N ARG A 190 3.32 -13.90 -1.86
CA ARG A 190 3.11 -14.51 -3.18
C ARG A 190 2.03 -13.76 -3.96
N GLN A 191 0.93 -13.39 -3.31
CA GLN A 191 -0.10 -12.54 -3.90
C GLN A 191 0.41 -11.14 -4.26
N ALA A 192 1.37 -10.59 -3.52
CA ALA A 192 2.03 -9.33 -3.84
C ALA A 192 2.91 -9.43 -5.08
N ALA A 193 3.74 -10.48 -5.14
CA ALA A 193 4.65 -10.73 -6.25
C ALA A 193 3.90 -11.01 -7.56
N GLU A 194 2.78 -11.72 -7.50
CA GLU A 194 1.88 -11.93 -8.66
C GLU A 194 1.34 -10.62 -9.26
N ARG A 195 1.39 -9.51 -8.50
CA ARG A 195 0.92 -8.19 -8.93
C ARG A 195 2.03 -7.26 -9.42
N ASN A 196 3.26 -7.77 -9.58
CA ASN A 196 4.46 -7.01 -9.97
C ASN A 196 4.87 -5.89 -8.99
N THR A 197 4.43 -5.94 -7.73
CA THR A 197 5.02 -5.09 -6.68
C THR A 197 6.45 -5.54 -6.44
N VAL A 198 7.41 -4.61 -6.36
CA VAL A 198 8.79 -4.95 -5.99
C VAL A 198 8.79 -5.37 -4.52
N VAL A 199 9.05 -6.65 -4.28
CA VAL A 199 9.15 -7.21 -2.92
C VAL A 199 10.62 -7.36 -2.57
N SER A 200 11.04 -6.77 -1.45
CA SER A 200 12.33 -7.06 -0.82
C SER A 200 12.08 -7.73 0.53
N VAL A 201 12.84 -8.79 0.81
CA VAL A 201 12.85 -9.53 2.08
C VAL A 201 14.15 -9.24 2.82
#